data_AF-A0A817Q2H8-F1
#
_entry.id   AF-A0A817Q2H8-F1
#
_cell.length_a   1.000
_cell.length_b   1.000
_cell.length_c   1.000
_cell.angle_alpha   90.00
_cell.angle_beta   90.00
_cell.angle_gamma   90.00
#
_symmetry.space_group_name_H-M   'P 1'
#
loop_
_entity.id
_entity.type
_entity.pdbx_description
1 polymer ?
#
loop_
_entity_poly.entity_id
_entity_poly.type
_entity_poly.pdbx_seq_one_letter_code
_entity_poly.pdbx_strand_id
1 'polypeptide(L)'
;MICEQETNDCYSRECSICNTNLPSSFFIEQLKAKEINEDDDVTWMIWERNEKRTELQRHTTSITTLLEKLDSLWSKFLIHSFYTIEQREYIKKIKLESSEKGTAVVQLDFAENFTLLSQAAVQSAYWSQKQASIFTVHIKMGTGHRNLVFISDYMKHTTEFVYQTQRTINDFIKKWYPNVKNM
;
A
#
# COMPACT_ATOMS: atom_id res chain seq x y z
N MET A 1 19.05 -7.96 -1.02
CA MET A 1 18.86 -9.32 -1.55
C MET A 1 18.59 -10.29 -0.39
N ILE A 2 17.72 -11.27 -0.59
CA ILE A 2 17.41 -12.33 0.39
C ILE A 2 17.78 -13.70 -0.18
N CYS A 3 17.74 -14.76 0.64
CA CYS A 3 18.02 -16.12 0.20
C CYS A 3 17.00 -16.60 -0.85
N GLU A 4 17.41 -17.52 -1.73
CA GLU A 4 16.51 -18.15 -2.71
C GLU A 4 15.41 -18.97 -2.03
N GLN A 5 15.78 -19.69 -0.96
CA GLN A 5 14.83 -20.24 -0.01
C GLN A 5 14.60 -19.21 1.09
N GLU A 6 13.63 -18.33 0.85
CA GLU A 6 13.27 -17.28 1.78
C GLU A 6 12.62 -17.84 3.06
N THR A 7 12.96 -17.25 4.20
CA THR A 7 12.32 -17.51 5.49
C THR A 7 11.92 -16.19 6.13
N ASN A 8 11.08 -16.24 7.17
CA ASN A 8 10.70 -15.03 7.92
C ASN A 8 11.94 -14.28 8.44
N ASP A 9 12.98 -15.01 8.85
CA ASP A 9 14.25 -14.46 9.34
C ASP A 9 14.99 -13.65 8.26
N CYS A 10 14.80 -13.97 6.97
CA CYS A 10 15.36 -13.18 5.88
C CYS A 10 14.74 -11.77 5.83
N TYR A 11 13.43 -11.68 6.10
CA TYR A 11 12.68 -10.44 6.09
C TYR A 11 12.88 -9.61 7.36
N SER A 12 13.09 -10.25 8.51
CA SER A 12 13.42 -9.59 9.79
C SER A 12 14.88 -9.19 9.94
N ARG A 13 15.76 -9.59 8.99
CA ARG A 13 17.23 -9.43 9.04
C ARG A 13 17.92 -10.25 10.14
N GLU A 14 17.27 -11.32 10.60
CA GLU A 14 17.84 -12.27 11.58
C GLU A 14 18.52 -13.47 10.91
N CYS A 15 18.32 -13.66 9.60
CA CYS A 15 18.95 -14.73 8.84
C CYS A 15 20.48 -14.60 8.79
N SER A 16 21.21 -15.62 9.26
CA SER A 16 22.67 -15.66 9.29
C SER A 16 23.35 -15.60 7.91
N ILE A 17 22.61 -15.85 6.83
CA ILE A 17 23.14 -15.90 5.46
C ILE A 17 23.00 -14.54 4.75
N CYS A 18 21.85 -13.86 4.90
CA CYS A 18 21.55 -12.65 4.13
C CYS A 18 21.40 -11.36 4.97
N ASN A 19 21.58 -11.43 6.29
CA ASN A 19 21.49 -10.26 7.18
C ASN A 19 22.51 -9.14 6.89
N THR A 20 23.58 -9.43 6.17
CA THR A 20 24.58 -8.46 5.71
C THR A 20 24.40 -8.07 4.24
N ASN A 21 23.54 -8.76 3.49
CA ASN A 21 23.32 -8.49 2.07
C ASN A 21 22.51 -7.20 1.92
N LEU A 22 23.18 -6.14 1.49
CA LEU A 22 22.60 -4.82 1.25
C LEU A 22 22.47 -4.55 -0.26
N PRO A 23 21.55 -3.68 -0.68
CA PRO A 23 21.47 -3.23 -2.07
C PRO A 23 22.81 -2.71 -2.62
N SER A 24 23.52 -1.88 -1.85
CA SER A 24 24.79 -1.28 -2.27
C SER A 24 25.82 -2.31 -2.73
N SER A 25 26.01 -3.39 -1.96
CA SER A 25 27.01 -4.41 -2.26
C SER A 25 26.79 -5.06 -3.63
N PHE A 26 25.53 -5.23 -4.05
CA PHE A 26 25.20 -5.74 -5.38
C PHE A 26 25.38 -4.69 -6.47
N PHE A 27 24.89 -3.48 -6.25
CA PHE A 27 24.93 -2.45 -7.28
C PHE A 27 26.35 -1.96 -7.56
N ILE A 28 27.23 -1.89 -6.56
CA ILE A 28 28.65 -1.51 -6.76
C ILE A 28 29.34 -2.45 -7.75
N GLU A 29 29.11 -3.76 -7.65
CA GLU A 29 29.67 -4.73 -8.61
C GLU A 29 29.15 -4.49 -10.04
N GLN A 30 27.86 -4.17 -10.17
CA GLN A 30 27.23 -3.87 -11.46
C GLN A 30 27.72 -2.55 -12.06
N LEU A 31 28.00 -1.53 -11.23
CA LEU A 31 28.54 -0.24 -11.66
C LEU A 31 29.95 -0.41 -12.21
N LYS A 32 30.80 -1.17 -11.49
CA LYS A 32 32.16 -1.49 -11.92
C LYS A 32 32.18 -2.22 -13.27
N ALA A 33 31.31 -3.21 -13.44
CA ALA A 33 31.19 -3.96 -14.70
C ALA A 33 30.76 -3.09 -15.90
N LYS A 34 30.14 -1.93 -15.63
CA LYS A 34 29.69 -0.96 -16.65
C LYS A 34 30.57 0.29 -16.73
N GLU A 35 31.69 0.32 -16.01
CA GLU A 35 32.61 1.46 -15.95
C GLU A 35 31.91 2.77 -15.53
N ILE A 36 30.89 2.68 -14.68
CA ILE A 36 30.20 3.84 -14.10
C ILE A 36 30.88 4.21 -12.78
N ASN A 37 31.21 5.49 -12.60
CA ASN A 37 31.82 5.95 -11.36
C ASN A 37 30.75 6.17 -10.29
N GLU A 38 30.97 5.65 -9.07
CA GLU A 38 30.05 5.81 -7.94
C GLU A 38 29.94 7.26 -7.45
N ASP A 39 30.92 8.10 -7.80
CA ASP A 39 30.90 9.54 -7.55
C ASP A 39 30.11 10.33 -8.60
N ASP A 40 29.65 9.70 -9.68
CA ASP A 40 28.84 10.38 -10.69
C ASP A 40 27.48 10.82 -10.11
N ASP A 41 27.01 11.98 -10.58
CA ASP A 41 25.71 12.52 -10.15
C ASP A 41 24.54 11.72 -10.75
N VAL A 42 23.58 11.40 -9.89
CA VAL A 42 22.31 10.77 -10.24
C VAL A 42 21.15 11.56 -9.66
N THR A 43 20.06 11.63 -10.43
CA THR A 43 18.83 12.28 -9.97
C THR A 43 17.78 11.25 -9.61
N TRP A 44 17.23 11.36 -8.41
CA TRP A 44 16.23 10.44 -7.87
C TRP A 44 15.17 11.18 -7.05
N MET A 45 14.06 10.50 -6.77
CA MET A 45 12.93 11.07 -6.03
C MET A 45 12.52 10.15 -4.90
N ILE A 46 12.15 10.74 -3.76
CA ILE A 46 11.69 10.01 -2.58
C ILE A 46 10.62 10.80 -1.84
N TRP A 47 9.67 10.09 -1.24
CA TRP A 47 8.70 10.69 -0.33
C TRP A 47 9.34 10.88 1.04
N GLU A 48 9.53 12.13 1.45
CA GLU A 48 10.03 12.47 2.79
C GLU A 48 8.97 13.22 3.58
N ARG A 49 8.92 12.93 4.88
CA ARG A 49 8.02 13.60 5.80
C ARG A 49 8.76 14.76 6.48
N ASN A 50 8.35 15.97 6.14
CA ASN A 50 8.70 17.17 6.90
C ASN A 50 7.71 17.34 8.07
N GLU A 51 7.96 18.30 8.98
CA GLU A 51 7.17 18.49 10.22
C GLU A 51 5.64 18.52 10.00
N LYS A 52 5.16 18.97 8.83
CA LYS A 52 3.73 19.19 8.56
C LYS A 52 3.15 18.34 7.43
N ARG A 53 3.98 17.79 6.53
CA ARG A 53 3.51 17.11 5.31
C ARG A 53 4.55 16.14 4.75
N THR A 54 4.06 15.14 4.03
CA THR A 54 4.87 14.24 3.20
C THR A 54 4.92 14.81 1.79
N GLU A 55 6.12 15.00 1.25
CA GLU A 55 6.32 15.55 -0.09
C GLU A 55 7.28 14.70 -0.89
N LEU A 56 7.06 14.64 -2.20
CA LEU A 56 8.00 14.02 -3.12
C LEU A 56 9.15 15.00 -3.34
N GLN A 57 10.31 14.67 -2.78
CA GLN A 57 11.53 15.46 -2.93
C GLN A 57 12.36 14.89 -4.07
N ARG A 58 13.01 15.79 -4.82
CA ARG A 58 13.95 15.46 -5.89
C ARG A 58 15.34 15.79 -5.42
N HIS A 59 16.24 14.82 -5.50
CA HIS A 59 17.64 14.95 -5.14
C HIS A 59 18.51 14.73 -6.37
N THR A 60 19.59 15.49 -6.48
CA THR A 60 20.69 15.26 -7.41
C THR A 60 21.94 15.15 -6.55
N THR A 61 22.44 13.93 -6.40
CA THR A 61 23.54 13.55 -5.50
C THR A 61 24.40 12.51 -6.19
N SER A 62 25.56 12.15 -5.61
CA SER A 62 26.33 11.01 -6.11
C SER A 62 25.55 9.69 -6.01
N ILE A 63 25.96 8.72 -6.83
CA ILE A 63 25.42 7.36 -6.78
C ILE A 63 25.69 6.73 -5.40
N THR A 64 26.86 6.97 -4.81
CA THR A 64 27.18 6.52 -3.44
C THR A 64 26.12 6.95 -2.43
N THR A 65 25.72 8.22 -2.42
CA THR A 65 24.67 8.72 -1.50
C THR A 65 23.31 8.07 -1.75
N LEU A 66 22.97 7.79 -3.02
CA LEU A 66 21.75 7.06 -3.35
C LEU A 66 21.78 5.63 -2.78
N LEU A 67 22.91 4.93 -2.91
CA LEU A 67 23.07 3.56 -2.41
C LEU A 67 22.98 3.51 -0.88
N GLU A 68 23.61 4.45 -0.17
CA GLU A 68 23.48 4.58 1.28
C GLU A 68 22.02 4.79 1.71
N LYS A 69 21.29 5.64 0.97
CA LYS A 69 19.86 5.86 1.23
C LYS A 69 19.07 4.58 1.00
N LEU A 70 19.32 3.84 -0.08
CA LEU A 70 18.66 2.56 -0.36
C LEU A 70 18.89 1.54 0.75
N ASP A 71 20.14 1.41 1.22
CA ASP A 71 20.50 0.52 2.31
C ASP A 71 19.76 0.88 3.60
N SER A 72 19.67 2.18 3.92
CA SER A 72 18.95 2.66 5.10
C SER A 72 17.44 2.33 5.08
N LEU A 73 16.87 2.20 3.89
CA LEU A 73 15.45 1.87 3.70
C LEU A 73 15.21 0.37 3.56
N TRP A 74 16.26 -0.42 3.33
CA TRP A 74 16.16 -1.81 2.92
C TRP A 74 15.44 -2.70 3.94
N SER A 75 15.76 -2.56 5.23
CA SER A 75 15.09 -3.33 6.29
C SER A 75 13.58 -3.03 6.34
N LYS A 76 13.19 -1.75 6.24
CA LYS A 76 11.78 -1.35 6.22
C LYS A 76 11.07 -1.89 4.98
N PHE A 77 11.73 -1.84 3.83
CA PHE A 77 11.21 -2.38 2.58
C PHE A 77 10.95 -3.89 2.69
N LEU A 78 11.90 -4.66 3.25
CA LEU A 78 11.75 -6.10 3.43
C LEU A 78 10.55 -6.44 4.33
N ILE A 79 10.46 -5.82 5.50
CA ILE A 79 9.33 -6.03 6.42
C ILE A 79 8.00 -5.69 5.75
N HIS A 80 7.94 -4.57 5.01
CA HIS A 80 6.76 -4.18 4.26
C HIS A 80 6.39 -5.22 3.19
N SER A 81 7.38 -5.74 2.46
CA SER A 81 7.19 -6.78 1.44
C SER A 81 6.64 -8.06 2.08
N PHE A 82 7.21 -8.49 3.20
CA PHE A 82 6.74 -9.65 3.96
C PHE A 82 5.26 -9.54 4.32
N TYR A 83 4.88 -8.45 5.00
CA TYR A 83 3.48 -8.26 5.38
C TYR A 83 2.54 -8.18 4.18
N THR A 84 2.97 -7.57 3.08
CA THR A 84 2.16 -7.49 1.85
C THR A 84 1.93 -8.87 1.24
N ILE A 85 2.95 -9.73 1.24
CA ILE A 85 2.85 -11.12 0.75
C ILE A 85 1.94 -11.93 1.67
N GLU A 86 2.19 -11.93 2.97
CA GLU A 86 1.40 -12.67 3.96
C GLU A 86 -0.07 -12.26 3.96
N GLN A 87 -0.34 -10.94 3.93
CA GLN A 87 -1.71 -10.43 3.84
C GLN A 87 -2.39 -10.88 2.56
N ARG A 88 -1.68 -10.84 1.42
CA ARG A 88 -2.23 -11.28 0.13
C ARG A 88 -2.59 -12.76 0.16
N GLU A 89 -1.69 -13.62 0.64
CA GLU A 89 -1.93 -15.06 0.71
C GLU A 89 -3.03 -15.41 1.71
N TYR A 90 -3.06 -14.75 2.87
CA TYR A 90 -4.14 -14.89 3.83
C TYR A 90 -5.49 -14.46 3.24
N ILE A 91 -5.55 -13.32 2.55
CA ILE A 91 -6.76 -12.84 1.87
C ILE A 91 -7.22 -13.83 0.79
N LYS A 92 -6.30 -14.40 0.01
CA LYS A 92 -6.63 -15.45 -0.97
C LYS A 92 -7.21 -16.68 -0.29
N LYS A 93 -6.59 -17.14 0.80
CA LYS A 93 -7.05 -18.29 1.59
C LYS A 93 -8.47 -18.07 2.12
N ILE A 94 -8.74 -16.98 2.83
CA ILE A 94 -10.08 -16.71 3.36
C ILE A 94 -11.13 -16.53 2.24
N LYS A 95 -10.73 -15.99 1.08
CA LYS A 95 -11.60 -15.88 -0.11
C LYS A 95 -11.88 -17.24 -0.77
N LEU A 96 -11.01 -18.24 -0.61
CA LEU A 96 -11.23 -19.61 -1.09
C LEU A 96 -12.08 -20.40 -0.11
N GLU A 97 -11.84 -20.22 1.19
CA GLU A 97 -12.59 -20.85 2.28
C GLU A 97 -13.97 -20.22 2.49
N SER A 98 -14.23 -19.02 1.95
CA SER A 98 -15.54 -18.38 2.00
C SER A 98 -16.56 -19.25 1.25
N SER A 99 -17.30 -20.06 1.98
CA SER A 99 -18.43 -20.82 1.45
C SER A 99 -19.64 -19.92 1.22
N GLU A 100 -20.63 -20.40 0.47
CA GLU A 100 -21.89 -19.68 0.24
C GLU A 100 -22.74 -19.51 1.52
N LYS A 101 -22.34 -20.12 2.65
CA LYS A 101 -23.16 -20.18 3.85
C LYS A 101 -22.30 -19.92 5.09
N GLY A 102 -22.10 -18.63 5.41
CA GLY A 102 -21.77 -18.23 6.78
C GLY A 102 -20.75 -17.12 6.94
N THR A 103 -19.86 -16.90 5.95
CA THR A 103 -18.75 -15.94 6.09
C THR A 103 -18.67 -15.02 4.87
N ALA A 104 -18.78 -13.71 5.12
CA ALA A 104 -18.49 -12.68 4.14
C ALA A 104 -17.04 -12.22 4.28
N VAL A 105 -16.27 -12.21 3.19
CA VAL A 105 -14.95 -11.56 3.18
C VAL A 105 -15.12 -10.14 2.66
N VAL A 106 -14.90 -9.17 3.53
CA VAL A 106 -15.03 -7.74 3.23
C VAL A 106 -13.64 -7.11 3.15
N GLN A 107 -13.30 -6.55 2.00
CA GLN A 107 -12.08 -5.79 1.78
C GLN A 107 -12.45 -4.32 1.60
N LEU A 108 -11.78 -3.45 2.33
CA LEU A 108 -12.08 -2.03 2.43
C LEU A 108 -10.85 -1.24 2.00
N ASP A 109 -11.06 -0.11 1.32
CA ASP A 109 -10.00 0.86 1.02
C ASP A 109 -10.57 2.28 1.10
N PHE A 110 -9.74 3.24 1.51
CA PHE A 110 -10.14 4.62 1.78
C PHE A 110 -9.19 5.65 1.17
N ALA A 111 -9.76 6.55 0.38
CA ALA A 111 -9.09 7.73 -0.12
C ALA A 111 -9.69 8.98 0.56
N GLU A 112 -8.94 9.61 1.46
CA GLU A 112 -9.40 10.77 2.25
C GLU A 112 -9.69 11.99 1.40
N ASN A 113 -8.86 12.24 0.39
CA ASN A 113 -8.77 13.49 -0.36
C ASN A 113 -8.81 13.24 -1.88
N PHE A 114 -9.73 12.37 -2.33
CA PHE A 114 -9.89 12.11 -3.75
C PHE A 114 -10.34 13.38 -4.46
N THR A 115 -9.53 13.84 -5.42
CA THR A 115 -9.81 15.08 -6.14
C THR A 115 -10.76 14.80 -7.30
N LEU A 116 -11.94 15.43 -7.27
CA LEU A 116 -12.95 15.29 -8.31
C LEU A 116 -12.57 16.17 -9.51
N LEU A 117 -12.10 15.52 -10.58
CA LEU A 117 -11.78 16.19 -11.83
C LEU A 117 -13.03 16.24 -12.73
N SER A 118 -13.46 17.45 -13.09
CA SER A 118 -14.48 17.62 -14.12
C SER A 118 -13.85 17.42 -15.50
N GLN A 119 -14.39 16.49 -16.30
CA GLN A 119 -13.89 16.16 -17.64
C GLN A 119 -14.01 17.33 -18.65
N ALA A 120 -14.80 18.37 -18.32
CA ALA A 120 -14.96 19.59 -19.11
C ALA A 120 -14.62 20.86 -18.30
N ALA A 121 -13.63 20.77 -17.41
CA ALA A 121 -13.17 21.91 -16.62
C ALA A 121 -12.55 22.99 -17.53
N VAL A 122 -13.14 24.19 -17.54
CA VAL A 122 -12.47 25.40 -18.04
C VAL A 122 -11.23 25.70 -17.20
N GLN A 123 -10.25 26.41 -17.76
CA GLN A 123 -8.94 26.64 -17.13
C GLN A 123 -9.03 27.25 -15.71
N SER A 124 -10.08 28.03 -15.43
CA SER A 124 -10.36 28.61 -14.11
C SER A 124 -10.77 27.59 -13.04
N ALA A 125 -11.32 26.44 -13.42
CA ALA A 125 -11.72 25.37 -12.51
C ALA A 125 -10.54 24.52 -11.99
N TYR A 126 -9.33 24.74 -12.52
CA TYR A 126 -8.10 24.10 -12.04
C TYR A 126 -7.82 24.43 -10.56
N TRP A 127 -8.17 25.64 -10.12
CA TRP A 127 -7.91 26.12 -8.75
C TRP A 127 -9.04 25.81 -7.74
N SER A 128 -10.17 25.25 -8.19
CA SER A 128 -11.37 25.04 -7.37
C SER A 128 -11.84 23.59 -7.33
N GLN A 129 -10.91 22.64 -7.51
CA GLN A 129 -11.24 21.23 -7.53
C GLN A 129 -11.73 20.79 -6.14
N LYS A 130 -12.97 20.27 -6.08
CA LYS A 130 -13.53 19.74 -4.85
C LYS A 130 -12.89 18.39 -4.54
N GLN A 131 -12.61 18.16 -3.27
CA GLN A 131 -12.19 16.85 -2.78
C GLN A 131 -13.37 16.13 -2.14
N ALA A 132 -13.37 14.81 -2.27
CA ALA A 132 -14.30 13.91 -1.63
C ALA A 132 -13.52 12.78 -0.95
N SER A 133 -14.06 12.27 0.14
CA SER A 133 -13.60 11.02 0.73
C SER A 133 -14.33 9.88 0.02
N ILE A 134 -13.57 8.90 -0.46
CA ILE A 134 -14.09 7.71 -1.12
C ILE A 134 -13.72 6.49 -0.28
N PHE A 135 -14.72 5.75 0.15
CA PHE A 135 -14.55 4.47 0.84
C PHE A 135 -15.08 3.37 -0.06
N THR A 136 -14.17 2.55 -0.60
CA THR A 136 -14.52 1.44 -1.47
C THR A 136 -14.62 0.16 -0.67
N VAL A 137 -15.59 -0.67 -1.04
CA VAL A 137 -15.90 -1.93 -0.34
C VAL A 137 -16.06 -3.01 -1.39
N HIS A 138 -15.28 -4.07 -1.26
CA HIS A 138 -15.44 -5.29 -2.02
C HIS A 138 -15.83 -6.44 -1.10
N ILE A 139 -16.98 -7.05 -1.35
CA ILE A 139 -17.53 -8.16 -0.58
C ILE A 139 -17.49 -9.42 -1.45
N LYS A 140 -16.87 -10.47 -0.93
CA LYS A 140 -16.90 -11.83 -1.51
C LYS A 140 -17.67 -12.78 -0.60
N MET A 141 -18.52 -13.61 -1.20
CA MET A 141 -19.17 -14.72 -0.51
C MET A 141 -19.40 -15.88 -1.47
N GLY A 142 -18.83 -17.05 -1.19
CA GLY A 142 -18.82 -18.16 -2.13
C GLY A 142 -18.23 -17.71 -3.48
N THR A 143 -19.03 -17.92 -4.53
CA THR A 143 -18.72 -17.48 -5.90
C THR A 143 -19.20 -16.04 -6.20
N GLY A 144 -19.99 -15.44 -5.31
CA GLY A 144 -20.60 -14.13 -5.49
C GLY A 144 -19.71 -12.96 -5.06
N HIS A 145 -19.82 -11.87 -5.82
CA HIS A 145 -19.12 -10.61 -5.55
C HIS A 145 -20.11 -9.43 -5.51
N ARG A 146 -19.87 -8.48 -4.61
CA ARG A 146 -20.59 -7.19 -4.52
C ARG A 146 -19.61 -6.08 -4.20
N ASN A 147 -19.84 -4.92 -4.79
CA ASN A 147 -19.04 -3.73 -4.55
C ASN A 147 -19.95 -2.62 -4.02
N LEU A 148 -19.48 -1.88 -3.02
CA LEU A 148 -20.12 -0.66 -2.53
C LEU A 148 -19.10 0.47 -2.57
N VAL A 149 -19.59 1.69 -2.73
CA VAL A 149 -18.80 2.91 -2.60
C VAL A 149 -19.56 3.88 -1.72
N PHE A 150 -18.89 4.41 -0.72
CA PHE A 150 -19.38 5.53 0.08
C PHE A 150 -18.60 6.76 -0.35
N ILE A 151 -19.33 7.80 -0.74
CA ILE A 151 -18.76 9.09 -1.12
C ILE A 151 -19.24 10.08 -0.08
N SER A 152 -18.31 10.83 0.52
CA SER A 152 -18.62 11.82 1.54
C SER A 152 -17.81 13.10 1.32
N ASP A 153 -18.40 14.23 1.68
CA ASP A 153 -17.75 15.53 1.83
C ASP A 153 -17.05 15.70 3.19
N TYR A 154 -17.11 14.68 4.07
CA TYR A 154 -16.37 14.63 5.32
C TYR A 154 -14.92 14.17 5.09
N MET A 155 -13.97 15.11 5.05
CA MET A 155 -12.56 14.87 4.67
C MET A 155 -11.69 14.28 5.78
N LYS A 156 -12.25 13.81 6.89
CA LYS A 156 -11.43 13.31 8.02
C LYS A 156 -11.54 11.80 8.12
N HIS A 157 -10.40 11.11 8.11
CA HIS A 157 -10.34 9.69 8.40
C HIS A 157 -10.43 9.42 9.92
N THR A 158 -11.63 9.57 10.48
CA THR A 158 -11.86 9.32 11.91
C THR A 158 -12.48 7.96 12.17
N THR A 159 -12.26 7.43 13.38
CA THR A 159 -12.86 6.17 13.84
C THR A 159 -14.38 6.18 13.71
N GLU A 160 -15.02 7.33 13.92
CA GLU A 160 -16.47 7.51 13.79
C GLU A 160 -16.95 7.32 12.35
N PHE A 161 -16.23 7.87 11.36
CA PHE A 161 -16.58 7.69 9.95
C PHE A 161 -16.48 6.23 9.52
N VAL A 162 -15.38 5.57 9.91
CA VAL A 162 -15.18 4.14 9.64
C VAL A 162 -16.27 3.31 10.32
N TYR A 163 -16.61 3.61 11.57
CA TYR A 163 -17.66 2.92 12.32
C TYR A 163 -19.04 3.05 11.66
N GLN A 164 -19.44 4.26 11.24
CA GLN A 164 -20.73 4.47 10.56
C GLN A 164 -20.79 3.75 9.21
N THR A 165 -19.68 3.78 8.47
CA THR A 165 -19.56 3.07 7.20
C THR A 165 -19.67 1.57 7.41
N GLN A 166 -18.97 1.03 8.41
CA GLN A 166 -19.01 -0.39 8.77
C GLN A 166 -20.41 -0.84 9.23
N ARG A 167 -21.13 -0.02 9.99
CA ARG A 167 -22.54 -0.30 10.33
C ARG A 167 -23.41 -0.44 9.08
N THR A 168 -23.26 0.46 8.12
CA THR A 168 -24.02 0.41 6.87
C THR A 168 -23.66 -0.82 6.04
N ILE A 169 -22.38 -1.21 6.00
CA ILE A 169 -21.93 -2.45 5.36
C ILE A 169 -22.56 -3.66 6.04
N ASN A 170 -22.58 -3.70 7.37
CA ASN A 170 -23.19 -4.79 8.13
C ASN A 170 -24.69 -4.91 7.86
N ASP A 171 -25.41 -3.79 7.81
CA ASP A 171 -26.84 -3.77 7.47
C ASP A 171 -27.08 -4.25 6.02
N PHE A 172 -26.21 -3.85 5.08
CA PHE A 172 -26.23 -4.36 3.71
C PHE A 172 -26.01 -5.88 3.67
N ILE A 173 -25.00 -6.40 4.37
CA ILE A 173 -24.69 -7.82 4.41
C ILE A 173 -25.85 -8.60 5.02
N LYS A 174 -26.41 -8.16 6.15
CA LYS A 174 -27.56 -8.83 6.79
C LYS A 174 -28.78 -8.89 5.89
N LYS A 175 -29.05 -7.81 5.14
CA LYS A 175 -30.18 -7.74 4.21
C LYS A 175 -30.04 -8.69 3.03
N TRP A 176 -28.86 -8.78 2.42
CA TRP A 176 -28.64 -9.55 1.20
C TRP A 176 -28.10 -10.96 1.42
N TYR A 177 -27.54 -11.23 2.60
CA TYR A 177 -26.92 -12.49 2.99
C TYR A 177 -27.32 -12.89 4.41
N PRO A 178 -28.61 -13.19 4.66
CA PRO A 178 -29.14 -13.42 6.00
C PRO A 178 -28.55 -14.65 6.72
N ASN A 179 -27.89 -15.55 5.98
CA ASN A 179 -27.24 -16.75 6.52
C ASN A 179 -25.80 -16.51 7.00
N VAL A 180 -25.28 -15.29 6.86
CA VAL A 180 -23.97 -14.93 7.44
C VAL A 180 -24.09 -14.97 8.95
N LYS A 181 -23.17 -15.67 9.61
CA LYS A 181 -23.10 -15.67 11.08
C LYS A 181 -22.89 -14.24 11.55
N ASN A 182 -23.65 -13.81 12.56
CA ASN A 182 -23.53 -12.45 13.10
C ASN A 182 -22.06 -12.13 13.38
N MET A 183 -21.62 -11.02 12.78
CA MET A 183 -20.28 -10.45 12.88
C MET A 183 -20.21 -9.49 14.07
#